data_AF-A0A699ZEL5-F1
#
_entry.id   AF-A0A699ZEL5-F1
#
_cell.length_a   1.000
_cell.length_b   1.000
_cell.length_c   1.000
_cell.angle_alpha   90.00
_cell.angle_beta   90.00
_cell.angle_gamma   90.00
#
_symmetry.space_group_name_H-M   'P 1'
#
loop_
_entity.id
_entity.type
_entity.pdbx_description
1 polymer ?
#
loop_
_entity_poly.entity_id
_entity_poly.type
_entity_poly.pdbx_seq_one_letter_code
_entity_poly.pdbx_strand_id
1 'polypeptide(L)'
;MCCLAVPYRETLTQDNMNAAVELHHGLVRKLLVQHNGYESATEGDAFILAFHTPSHALHWAQAFQQGLLHLAWPEQLLQLEAGAPVWAAPGKQWSALDTSPASTASHDMPGSVLVFRGLRVRVGLHSGVYEGSDALLNKTTGRMQYGGRPLAMAKAVGDVGQGGMVLLSQAAFEQLPVAKLASFGMLLNMGDYVFTKDESLPATP
;
A
#
# COMPACT_ATOMS: atom_id res chain seq x y z
N MET A 1 -6.31 3.57 2.50
CA MET A 1 -6.54 2.11 2.66
C MET A 1 -5.28 1.37 2.29
N CYS A 2 -4.88 0.39 3.08
CA CYS A 2 -3.68 -0.40 2.85
C CYS A 2 -4.09 -1.88 2.78
N CYS A 3 -4.02 -2.50 1.60
CA CYS A 3 -4.49 -3.87 1.37
C CYS A 3 -3.31 -4.78 1.07
N LEU A 4 -3.26 -5.91 1.74
CA LEU A 4 -2.33 -6.98 1.42
C LEU A 4 -2.64 -7.56 0.02
N ALA A 5 -1.63 -7.72 -0.83
CA ALA A 5 -1.73 -8.53 -2.04
C ALA A 5 -1.02 -9.85 -1.75
N VAL A 6 -1.78 -10.87 -1.35
CA VAL A 6 -1.24 -12.21 -1.12
C VAL A 6 -1.84 -13.18 -2.15
N PRO A 7 -1.28 -13.25 -3.37
CA PRO A 7 -1.81 -14.12 -4.41
C PRO A 7 -1.73 -15.64 -4.12
N TYR A 8 -1.26 -16.09 -2.94
CA TYR A 8 -0.92 -17.50 -2.72
C TYR A 8 -1.23 -18.04 -1.32
N ARG A 9 -2.35 -17.63 -0.71
CA ARG A 9 -2.80 -18.14 0.62
C ARG A 9 -2.87 -19.67 0.72
N GLU A 10 -2.88 -20.38 -0.41
CA GLU A 10 -2.98 -21.84 -0.52
C GLU A 10 -1.63 -22.58 -0.55
N THR A 11 -0.50 -21.88 -0.70
CA THR A 11 0.84 -22.51 -0.83
C THR A 11 1.66 -22.50 0.46
N LEU A 12 1.35 -21.58 1.39
CA LEU A 12 1.99 -21.48 2.69
C LEU A 12 1.15 -22.21 3.73
N THR A 13 1.83 -22.81 4.71
CA THR A 13 1.15 -23.31 5.91
C THR A 13 0.46 -22.15 6.63
N GLN A 14 -0.64 -22.47 7.31
CA GLN A 14 -1.42 -21.47 8.05
C GLN A 14 -0.56 -20.74 9.09
N ASP A 15 0.35 -21.44 9.77
CA ASP A 15 1.26 -20.85 10.76
C ASP A 15 2.22 -19.83 10.15
N ASN A 16 2.82 -20.14 8.99
CA ASN A 16 3.72 -19.21 8.32
C ASN A 16 2.96 -17.97 7.79
N MET A 17 1.74 -18.17 7.28
CA MET A 17 0.90 -17.07 6.86
C MET A 17 0.52 -16.17 8.05
N ASN A 18 0.12 -16.77 9.17
CA ASN A 18 -0.21 -16.04 10.39
C ASN A 18 1.00 -15.25 10.90
N ALA A 19 2.19 -15.85 10.93
CA ALA A 19 3.43 -15.16 11.33
C ALA A 19 3.74 -13.96 10.42
N ALA A 20 3.58 -14.12 9.10
CA ALA A 20 3.78 -13.01 8.16
C ALA A 20 2.74 -11.89 8.37
N VAL A 21 1.46 -12.25 8.53
CA VAL A 21 0.38 -11.28 8.78
C VAL A 21 0.60 -10.53 10.11
N GLU A 22 1.07 -11.21 11.16
CA GLU A 22 1.42 -10.56 12.44
C GLU A 22 2.57 -9.57 12.31
N LEU A 23 3.63 -9.91 11.56
CA LEU A 23 4.72 -8.97 11.27
C LEU A 23 4.22 -7.74 10.51
N HIS A 24 3.35 -7.94 9.53
CA HIS A 24 2.69 -6.87 8.78
C HIS A 24 1.85 -5.97 9.71
N HIS A 25 0.97 -6.56 10.53
CA HIS A 25 0.13 -5.83 11.48
C HIS A 25 0.96 -5.04 12.50
N GLY A 26 2.02 -5.66 13.02
CA GLY A 26 2.96 -5.03 13.94
C GLY A 26 3.62 -3.79 13.32
N LEU A 27 4.05 -3.88 12.06
CA LEU A 27 4.65 -2.76 11.35
C LEU A 27 3.63 -1.63 11.11
N VAL A 28 2.42 -1.95 10.62
CA VAL A 28 1.34 -0.97 10.40
C VAL A 28 1.10 -0.16 11.68
N ARG A 29 0.86 -0.85 12.79
CA ARG A 29 0.51 -0.22 14.08
C ARG A 29 1.68 0.56 14.68
N LYS A 30 2.90 0.04 14.57
CA LYS A 30 4.12 0.76 15.00
C LYS A 30 4.26 2.08 14.26
N LEU A 31 4.14 2.07 12.93
CA LEU A 31 4.30 3.27 12.12
C LEU A 31 3.13 4.24 12.28
N LEU A 32 1.91 3.75 12.52
CA LEU A 32 0.77 4.63 12.80
C LEU A 32 1.04 5.55 13.99
N VAL A 33 1.59 5.01 15.08
CA VAL A 33 1.96 5.81 16.26
C VAL A 33 3.02 6.85 15.91
N GLN A 34 4.03 6.49 15.11
CA GLN A 34 5.13 7.40 14.74
C GLN A 34 4.71 8.54 13.82
N HIS A 35 3.66 8.31 13.00
CA HIS A 35 3.18 9.28 12.01
C HIS A 35 1.85 9.94 12.41
N ASN A 36 1.45 9.85 13.68
CA ASN A 36 0.20 10.40 14.21
C ASN A 36 -1.03 9.98 13.39
N GLY A 37 -1.02 8.72 12.94
CA GLY A 37 -2.11 8.09 12.22
C GLY A 37 -3.07 7.39 13.17
N TYR A 38 -4.29 7.17 12.69
CA TYR A 38 -5.36 6.52 13.42
C TYR A 38 -5.85 5.28 12.66
N GLU A 39 -5.90 4.13 13.34
CA GLU A 39 -6.55 2.93 12.82
C GLU A 39 -8.07 3.03 13.02
N SER A 40 -8.82 3.21 11.94
CA SER A 40 -10.29 3.25 11.98
C SER A 40 -10.90 1.86 12.07
N ALA A 41 -10.46 0.98 11.18
CA ALA A 41 -10.95 -0.39 11.08
C ALA A 41 -9.95 -1.29 10.35
N THR A 42 -10.14 -2.60 10.52
CA THR A 42 -9.48 -3.64 9.73
C THR A 42 -10.58 -4.48 9.07
N GLU A 43 -10.52 -4.64 7.75
CA GLU A 43 -11.46 -5.42 6.96
C GLU A 43 -10.70 -6.55 6.24
N GLY A 44 -10.77 -7.77 6.76
CA GLY A 44 -9.95 -8.87 6.27
C GLY A 44 -8.46 -8.58 6.50
N ASP A 45 -7.70 -8.45 5.43
CA ASP A 45 -6.27 -8.13 5.42
C ASP A 45 -5.99 -6.65 5.07
N ALA A 46 -7.04 -5.83 4.99
CA ALA A 46 -6.96 -4.43 4.67
C ALA A 46 -7.13 -3.53 5.91
N PHE A 47 -6.29 -2.49 5.98
CA PHE A 47 -6.35 -1.47 7.01
C PHE A 47 -6.99 -0.19 6.48
N ILE A 48 -7.95 0.33 7.25
CA ILE A 48 -8.55 1.64 7.06
C ILE A 48 -7.89 2.59 8.06
N LEU A 49 -7.06 3.47 7.52
CA LEU A 49 -6.22 4.39 8.27
C LEU A 49 -6.62 5.83 7.97
N ALA A 50 -6.65 6.67 8.98
CA ALA A 50 -6.90 8.11 8.86
C ALA A 50 -5.69 8.90 9.34
N PHE A 51 -5.41 10.01 8.65
CA PHE A 51 -4.33 10.94 8.99
C PHE A 51 -4.84 12.37 8.90
N HIS A 52 -4.23 13.26 9.68
CA HIS A 52 -4.60 14.67 9.71
C HIS A 52 -4.26 15.42 8.42
N THR A 53 -3.25 14.96 7.68
CA THR A 53 -2.83 15.57 6.40
C THR A 53 -2.39 14.49 5.40
N PRO A 54 -2.53 14.73 4.09
CA PRO A 54 -2.01 13.82 3.07
C PRO A 54 -0.50 13.62 3.14
N SER A 55 0.24 14.64 3.61
CA SER A 55 1.68 14.54 3.82
C SER A 55 2.05 13.51 4.90
N HIS A 56 1.32 13.45 6.03
CA HIS A 56 1.55 12.40 7.03
C HIS A 56 1.21 11.01 6.50
N ALA A 57 0.10 10.88 5.77
CA ALA A 57 -0.29 9.62 5.14
C ALA A 57 0.77 9.11 4.14
N LEU A 58 1.33 10.01 3.33
CA LEU A 58 2.37 9.66 2.36
C LEU A 58 3.69 9.27 3.03
N HIS A 59 4.14 10.01 4.05
CA HIS A 59 5.34 9.62 4.82
C HIS A 59 5.16 8.26 5.49
N TRP A 60 3.98 8.01 6.06
CA TRP A 60 3.66 6.71 6.64
C TRP A 60 3.71 5.61 5.57
N ALA A 61 3.11 5.84 4.40
CA ALA A 61 3.09 4.86 3.31
C ALA A 61 4.50 4.55 2.80
N GLN A 62 5.37 5.57 2.67
CA GLN A 62 6.77 5.38 2.32
C GLN A 62 7.51 4.55 3.38
N ALA A 63 7.43 4.96 4.66
CA ALA A 63 8.08 4.26 5.76
C ALA A 63 7.58 2.81 5.87
N PHE A 64 6.31 2.58 5.57
CA PHE A 64 5.69 1.27 5.56
C PHE A 64 6.24 0.40 4.43
N GLN A 65 6.26 0.88 3.18
CA GLN A 65 6.86 0.14 2.07
C GLN A 65 8.34 -0.19 2.32
N GLN A 66 9.11 0.76 2.84
CA GLN A 66 10.51 0.53 3.23
C GLN A 66 10.64 -0.48 4.37
N GLY A 67 9.79 -0.37 5.39
CA GLY A 67 9.78 -1.26 6.54
C GLY A 67 9.48 -2.71 6.16
N LEU A 68 8.56 -2.95 5.21
CA LEU A 68 8.24 -4.30 4.72
C LEU A 68 9.48 -5.02 4.19
N LEU A 69 10.41 -4.32 3.53
CA LEU A 69 11.63 -4.93 2.98
C LEU A 69 12.52 -5.55 4.07
N HIS A 70 12.46 -5.02 5.29
CA HIS A 70 13.36 -5.37 6.39
C HIS A 70 12.72 -6.23 7.48
N LEU A 71 11.44 -6.59 7.36
CA LEU A 71 10.80 -7.49 8.31
C LEU A 71 11.43 -8.89 8.29
N ALA A 72 11.43 -9.55 9.45
CA ALA A 72 11.93 -10.92 9.61
C ALA A 72 10.92 -11.94 9.08
N TRP A 73 10.59 -11.84 7.78
CA TRP A 73 9.64 -12.73 7.11
C TRP A 73 10.01 -14.20 7.30
N PRO A 74 9.01 -15.11 7.42
CA PRO A 74 9.24 -16.55 7.41
C PRO A 74 10.01 -16.96 6.15
N GLU A 75 11.01 -17.82 6.29
CA GLU A 75 11.88 -18.22 5.17
C GLU A 75 11.07 -18.86 4.02
N GLN A 76 10.04 -19.63 4.36
CA GLN A 76 9.16 -20.26 3.39
C GLN A 76 8.40 -19.23 2.54
N LEU A 77 8.10 -18.04 3.07
CA LEU A 77 7.51 -16.95 2.29
C LEU A 77 8.53 -16.40 1.28
N LEU A 78 9.80 -16.29 1.67
CA LEU A 78 10.88 -15.76 0.82
C LEU A 78 11.28 -16.75 -0.29
N GLN A 79 10.97 -18.03 -0.14
CA GLN A 79 11.20 -19.05 -1.16
C GLN A 79 10.14 -19.04 -2.27
N LEU A 80 8.99 -18.38 -2.05
CA LEU A 80 7.97 -18.19 -3.09
C LEU A 80 8.38 -17.07 -4.04
N GLU A 81 8.07 -17.20 -5.33
CA GLU A 81 8.37 -16.19 -6.35
C GLU A 81 7.85 -14.78 -5.97
N ALA A 82 6.64 -14.69 -5.43
CA ALA A 82 6.05 -13.42 -5.03
C ALA A 82 6.69 -12.79 -3.77
N GLY A 83 7.20 -13.63 -2.86
CA GLY A 83 7.83 -13.20 -1.61
C GLY A 83 9.36 -13.08 -1.68
N ALA A 84 9.97 -13.61 -2.75
CA ALA A 84 11.41 -13.60 -2.93
C ALA A 84 11.98 -12.18 -2.98
N PRO A 85 13.22 -11.98 -2.48
CA PRO A 85 13.93 -10.71 -2.64
C PRO A 85 14.13 -10.37 -4.12
N VAL A 86 13.78 -9.15 -4.48
CA VAL A 86 13.92 -8.59 -5.83
C VAL A 86 14.85 -7.40 -5.75
N TRP A 87 15.89 -7.41 -6.59
CA TRP A 87 16.92 -6.39 -6.63
C TRP A 87 16.86 -5.63 -7.97
N ALA A 88 17.08 -4.32 -7.90
CA ALA A 88 17.22 -3.47 -9.07
C ALA A 88 18.69 -3.11 -9.26
N ALA A 89 19.23 -3.41 -10.44
CA ALA A 89 20.59 -3.03 -10.81
C ALA A 89 20.66 -1.54 -11.22
N PRO A 90 21.75 -0.83 -10.88
CA PRO A 90 21.95 0.55 -11.28
C PRO A 90 22.09 0.67 -12.80
N GLY A 91 21.47 1.70 -13.39
CA GLY A 91 21.55 2.00 -14.83
C GLY A 91 20.58 1.23 -15.73
N LYS A 92 19.79 0.29 -15.20
CA LYS A 92 18.70 -0.31 -15.98
C LYS A 92 17.57 0.71 -16.13
N GLN A 93 17.29 1.14 -17.35
CA GLN A 93 16.14 2.00 -17.63
C GLN A 93 14.87 1.17 -17.43
N TRP A 94 14.13 1.50 -16.38
CA TRP A 94 12.87 0.84 -16.07
C TRP A 94 11.80 1.42 -17.03
N SER A 95 11.17 0.53 -17.80
CA SER A 95 9.99 0.88 -18.58
C SER A 95 8.76 0.46 -17.77
N ALA A 96 7.69 1.25 -17.81
CA ALA A 96 6.40 0.88 -17.19
C ALA A 96 5.83 -0.44 -17.73
N LEU A 97 6.35 -0.93 -18.87
CA LEU A 97 5.99 -2.20 -19.51
C LEU A 97 6.99 -3.34 -19.24
N ASP A 98 8.10 -3.09 -18.52
CA ASP A 98 9.08 -4.15 -18.23
C ASP A 98 8.54 -5.05 -17.11
N THR A 99 7.83 -6.10 -17.52
CA THR A 99 7.35 -7.18 -16.66
C THR A 99 8.43 -8.25 -16.43
N SER A 100 9.65 -8.05 -16.94
CA SER A 100 10.72 -9.03 -16.74
C SER A 100 10.95 -9.20 -15.24
N PRO A 101 10.92 -10.45 -14.72
CA PRO A 101 11.18 -10.69 -13.31
C PRO A 101 12.54 -10.10 -12.99
N ALA A 102 12.58 -9.11 -12.10
CA ALA A 102 13.83 -8.49 -11.70
C ALA A 102 14.72 -9.59 -11.11
N SER A 103 15.81 -9.86 -11.82
CA SER A 103 16.62 -11.05 -11.62
C SER A 103 17.30 -10.99 -10.25
N THR A 104 17.20 -12.07 -9.49
CA THR A 104 18.00 -12.32 -8.28
C THR A 104 19.51 -12.17 -8.53
N ALA A 105 19.95 -12.36 -9.78
CA ALA A 105 21.33 -12.16 -10.25
C ALA A 105 21.88 -10.73 -10.08
N SER A 106 21.04 -9.74 -9.76
CA SER A 106 21.50 -8.36 -9.56
C SER A 106 21.99 -8.08 -8.12
N HIS A 107 21.81 -8.98 -7.15
CA HIS A 107 22.24 -8.75 -5.77
C HIS A 107 23.74 -8.43 -5.63
N ASP A 108 24.59 -9.12 -6.39
CA ASP A 108 26.05 -9.03 -6.23
C ASP A 108 26.68 -7.85 -7.00
N MET A 109 25.87 -7.07 -7.72
CA MET A 109 26.34 -5.90 -8.46
C MET A 109 26.49 -4.68 -7.53
N PRO A 110 27.64 -3.97 -7.57
CA PRO A 110 27.82 -2.74 -6.80
C PRO A 110 26.74 -1.71 -7.16
N GLY A 111 26.01 -1.23 -6.14
CA GLY A 111 24.94 -0.24 -6.30
C GLY A 111 23.55 -0.81 -6.54
N SER A 112 23.36 -2.13 -6.44
CA SER A 112 22.03 -2.73 -6.47
C SER A 112 21.19 -2.36 -5.25
N VAL A 113 19.89 -2.15 -5.48
CA VAL A 113 18.93 -1.72 -4.46
C VAL A 113 17.86 -2.79 -4.30
N LEU A 114 17.57 -3.17 -3.05
CA LEU A 114 16.46 -4.07 -2.73
C LEU A 114 15.14 -3.33 -2.97
N VAL A 115 14.30 -3.85 -3.87
CA VAL A 115 13.03 -3.21 -4.25
C VAL A 115 11.80 -3.98 -3.75
N PHE A 116 11.87 -5.31 -3.62
CA PHE A 116 10.82 -6.10 -2.96
C PHE A 116 11.42 -7.21 -2.10
N ARG A 117 10.75 -7.54 -0.99
CA ARG A 117 11.03 -8.70 -0.15
C ARG A 117 9.83 -8.98 0.76
N GLY A 118 9.33 -10.22 0.75
CA GLY A 118 8.16 -10.64 1.52
C GLY A 118 6.82 -10.15 0.95
N LEU A 119 5.85 -9.86 1.82
CA LEU A 119 4.51 -9.46 1.41
C LEU A 119 4.53 -8.11 0.68
N ARG A 120 3.89 -8.05 -0.49
CA ARG A 120 3.77 -6.83 -1.29
C ARG A 120 2.40 -6.20 -1.03
N VAL A 121 2.38 -4.98 -0.52
CA VAL A 121 1.15 -4.34 -0.04
C VAL A 121 0.82 -3.14 -0.93
N ARG A 122 -0.44 -3.02 -1.33
CA ARG A 122 -0.92 -1.86 -2.12
C ARG A 122 -1.51 -0.82 -1.17
N VAL A 123 -1.16 0.44 -1.37
CA VAL A 123 -1.64 1.56 -0.55
C VAL A 123 -2.37 2.57 -1.43
N GLY A 124 -3.65 2.81 -1.13
CA GLY A 124 -4.46 3.85 -1.76
C GLY A 124 -4.72 5.01 -0.81
N LEU A 125 -4.39 6.22 -1.24
CA LEU A 125 -4.59 7.46 -0.48
C LEU A 125 -5.63 8.35 -1.16
N HIS A 126 -6.58 8.83 -0.37
CA HIS A 126 -7.54 9.84 -0.77
C HIS A 126 -7.66 10.89 0.34
N SER A 127 -7.94 12.14 -0.04
CA SER A 127 -8.17 13.25 0.89
C SER A 127 -9.51 13.89 0.56
N GLY A 128 -10.27 14.17 1.61
CA GLY A 128 -11.61 14.74 1.51
C GLY A 128 -12.50 14.19 2.60
N VAL A 129 -13.25 15.08 3.25
CA VAL A 129 -14.45 14.77 4.05
C VAL A 129 -15.49 15.72 3.51
N TYR A 130 -16.55 15.19 2.93
CA TYR A 130 -17.54 15.99 2.20
C TYR A 130 -18.77 16.24 3.06
N GLU A 131 -19.12 15.25 3.87
CA GLU A 131 -20.30 15.28 4.73
C GLU A 131 -19.95 14.88 6.17
N GLY A 132 -20.74 15.33 7.15
CA GLY A 132 -20.58 14.89 8.54
C GLY A 132 -20.82 13.39 8.75
N SER A 133 -21.49 12.74 7.79
CA SER A 133 -21.73 11.30 7.73
C SER A 133 -20.46 10.49 7.37
N ASP A 134 -19.44 11.12 6.77
CA ASP A 134 -18.21 10.46 6.36
C ASP A 134 -17.30 10.11 7.56
N ALA A 135 -17.50 10.76 8.71
CA ALA A 135 -16.72 10.56 9.92
C ALA A 135 -17.65 10.53 11.16
N LEU A 136 -18.02 9.32 11.58
CA LEU A 136 -18.98 9.11 12.66
C LEU A 136 -18.28 8.63 13.93
N LEU A 137 -18.62 9.25 15.07
CA LEU A 137 -18.20 8.74 16.37
C LEU A 137 -19.10 7.57 16.78
N ASN A 138 -18.52 6.37 16.88
CA ASN A 138 -19.20 5.25 17.51
C ASN A 138 -19.23 5.48 19.03
N LYS A 139 -20.41 5.82 19.54
CA LYS A 139 -20.61 6.15 20.97
C LYS A 139 -20.30 5.00 21.92
N THR A 140 -20.42 3.75 21.47
CA THR A 140 -20.16 2.57 22.30
C THR A 140 -18.67 2.30 22.46
N THR A 141 -17.92 2.41 21.36
CA THR A 141 -16.47 2.13 21.35
C THR A 141 -15.62 3.38 21.61
N GLY A 142 -16.21 4.57 21.53
CA GLY A 142 -15.50 5.85 21.57
C GLY A 142 -14.60 6.09 20.35
N ARG A 143 -14.73 5.28 19.30
CA ARG A 143 -13.86 5.31 18.12
C ARG A 143 -14.52 6.06 16.97
N MET A 144 -13.74 6.88 16.29
CA MET A 144 -14.16 7.46 15.01
C MET A 144 -14.16 6.36 13.95
N GLN A 145 -15.22 6.32 13.15
CA GLN A 145 -15.38 5.46 11.99
C GLN A 145 -15.46 6.34 10.75
N TYR A 146 -14.55 6.10 9.81
CA TYR A 146 -14.53 6.77 8.53
C TYR A 146 -15.19 5.88 7.49
N GLY A 147 -16.13 6.44 6.73
CA GLY A 147 -16.94 5.71 5.75
C GLY A 147 -17.30 6.56 4.54
N GLY A 148 -18.43 6.22 3.92
CA GLY A 148 -19.00 7.01 2.85
C GLY A 148 -18.11 7.11 1.60
N ARG A 149 -18.25 8.24 0.90
CA ARG A 149 -17.56 8.49 -0.37
C ARG A 149 -16.03 8.55 -0.22
N PRO A 150 -15.46 9.20 0.82
CA PRO A 150 -14.00 9.23 0.99
C PRO A 150 -13.37 7.84 1.13
N LEU A 151 -14.00 6.95 1.91
CA LEU A 151 -13.51 5.58 2.05
C LEU A 151 -13.62 4.80 0.73
N ALA A 152 -14.76 4.91 0.03
CA ALA A 152 -14.95 4.27 -1.27
C ALA A 152 -13.89 4.70 -2.29
N MET A 153 -13.56 6.00 -2.32
CA MET A 153 -12.49 6.54 -3.18
C MET A 153 -11.11 6.00 -2.77
N ALA A 154 -10.79 5.99 -1.48
CA ALA A 154 -9.52 5.44 -1.00
C ALA A 154 -9.35 3.96 -1.34
N LYS A 155 -10.45 3.19 -1.29
CA LYS A 155 -10.50 1.79 -1.69
C LYS A 155 -10.31 1.63 -3.19
N ALA A 156 -11.05 2.37 -4.01
CA ALA A 156 -10.93 2.33 -5.46
C ALA A 156 -9.50 2.66 -5.94
N VAL A 157 -8.85 3.68 -5.35
CA VAL A 157 -7.46 4.03 -5.63
C VAL A 157 -6.50 2.91 -5.22
N GLY A 158 -6.75 2.24 -4.09
CA GLY A 158 -5.93 1.13 -3.63
C GLY A 158 -6.09 -0.12 -4.50
N ASP A 159 -7.31 -0.42 -4.94
CA ASP A 159 -7.64 -1.64 -5.67
C ASP A 159 -7.09 -1.67 -7.11
N VAL A 160 -6.82 -0.51 -7.71
CA VAL A 160 -6.10 -0.43 -9.00
C VAL A 160 -4.57 -0.60 -8.88
N GLY A 161 -4.05 -0.56 -7.65
CA GLY A 161 -2.62 -0.69 -7.39
C GLY A 161 -2.14 -2.14 -7.36
N GLN A 162 -0.92 -2.35 -7.85
CA GLN A 162 -0.20 -3.61 -7.64
C GLN A 162 0.51 -3.62 -6.29
N GLY A 163 0.89 -4.82 -5.82
CA GLY A 163 1.63 -4.96 -4.57
C GLY A 163 2.93 -4.14 -4.58
N GLY A 164 3.14 -3.32 -3.55
CA GLY A 164 4.28 -2.41 -3.44
C GLY A 164 4.04 -1.00 -3.99
N MET A 165 2.89 -0.75 -4.60
CA MET A 165 2.52 0.59 -5.08
C MET A 165 1.87 1.44 -4.00
N VAL A 166 2.13 2.75 -4.05
CA VAL A 166 1.41 3.78 -3.31
C VAL A 166 0.75 4.70 -4.33
N LEU A 167 -0.58 4.69 -4.37
CA LEU A 167 -1.39 5.48 -5.29
C LEU A 167 -2.14 6.57 -4.55
N LEU A 168 -2.31 7.71 -5.21
CA LEU A 168 -2.97 8.88 -4.66
C LEU A 168 -4.07 9.32 -5.61
N SER A 169 -5.26 9.64 -5.07
CA SER A 169 -6.24 10.41 -5.83
C SER A 169 -5.73 11.82 -6.11
N GLN A 170 -6.25 12.47 -7.15
CA GLN A 170 -5.99 13.88 -7.44
C GLN A 170 -6.19 14.78 -6.21
N ALA A 171 -7.31 14.62 -5.48
CA ALA A 171 -7.63 15.41 -4.29
C ALA A 171 -6.57 15.28 -3.17
N ALA A 172 -5.92 14.12 -3.04
CA ALA A 172 -4.81 13.93 -2.11
C ALA A 172 -3.52 14.56 -2.64
N PHE A 173 -3.26 14.42 -3.94
CA PHE A 173 -2.06 14.93 -4.60
C PHE A 173 -1.99 16.46 -4.59
N GLU A 174 -3.09 17.15 -4.87
CA GLU A 174 -3.16 18.62 -4.91
C GLU A 174 -2.82 19.28 -3.56
N GLN A 175 -2.97 18.53 -2.46
CA GLN A 175 -2.65 19.00 -1.11
C GLN A 175 -1.19 18.73 -0.71
N LEU A 176 -0.39 18.10 -1.58
CA LEU A 176 1.01 17.80 -1.30
C LEU A 176 1.93 18.93 -1.79
N PRO A 177 2.98 19.26 -1.02
CA PRO A 177 4.01 20.16 -1.50
C PRO A 177 4.87 19.44 -2.56
N VAL A 178 4.50 19.56 -3.83
CA VAL A 178 5.15 18.87 -4.97
C VAL A 178 6.67 19.03 -4.97
N ALA A 179 7.17 20.21 -4.61
CA ALA A 179 8.60 20.50 -4.50
C ALA A 179 9.34 19.58 -3.50
N LYS A 180 8.64 19.01 -2.52
CA LYS A 180 9.20 18.07 -1.54
C LYS A 180 9.01 16.62 -1.95
N LEU A 181 8.21 16.29 -2.98
CA LEU A 181 7.96 14.90 -3.38
C LEU A 181 9.22 14.19 -3.91
N ALA A 182 10.16 14.93 -4.49
CA ALA A 182 11.43 14.40 -4.95
C ALA A 182 12.26 13.73 -3.83
N SER A 183 12.08 14.12 -2.57
CA SER A 183 12.74 13.45 -1.44
C SER A 183 12.03 12.18 -0.96
N PHE A 184 10.81 11.91 -1.41
CA PHE A 184 10.04 10.71 -1.01
C PHE A 184 10.35 9.50 -1.89
N GLY A 185 10.68 9.73 -3.16
CA GLY A 185 11.00 8.65 -4.09
C GLY A 185 10.92 9.08 -5.55
N MET A 186 11.11 8.09 -6.42
CA MET A 186 10.97 8.27 -7.87
C MET A 186 9.49 8.29 -8.25
N LEU A 187 9.03 9.41 -8.78
CA LEU A 187 7.68 9.52 -9.35
C LEU A 187 7.68 8.82 -10.71
N LEU A 188 7.11 7.62 -10.75
CA LEU A 188 7.15 6.77 -11.94
C LEU A 188 6.18 7.25 -13.03
N ASN A 189 4.97 7.67 -12.66
CA ASN A 189 3.96 8.10 -13.61
C ASN A 189 3.02 9.13 -12.98
N MET A 190 2.69 10.18 -13.73
CA MET A 190 1.58 11.08 -13.46
C MET A 190 0.69 11.11 -14.71
N GLY A 191 -0.61 10.89 -14.53
CA GLY A 191 -1.58 10.95 -15.61
C GLY A 191 -3.00 10.96 -15.10
N ASP A 192 -3.93 11.32 -15.98
CA ASP A 192 -5.37 11.23 -15.72
C ASP A 192 -5.84 9.82 -15.99
N TYR A 193 -6.15 9.08 -14.93
CA TYR A 193 -6.70 7.73 -15.02
C TYR A 193 -8.22 7.82 -14.85
N VAL A 194 -8.93 7.78 -15.97
CA VAL A 194 -10.39 7.74 -15.96
C VAL A 194 -10.84 6.31 -15.65
N PHE A 195 -11.54 6.13 -14.53
CA PHE A 195 -12.21 4.85 -14.24
C PHE A 195 -13.35 4.66 -15.25
N THR A 196 -13.12 3.87 -16.29
CA THR A 196 -14.20 3.44 -17.18
C THR A 196 -15.10 2.51 -16.37
N LYS A 197 -16.36 2.92 -16.16
CA LYS A 197 -17.38 2.04 -15.59
C LYS A 197 -17.50 0.86 -16.55
N ASP A 198 -17.24 -0.35 -16.07
CA ASP A 198 -17.33 -1.54 -16.89
C ASP A 198 -18.81 -1.76 -17.27
N GLU A 199 -19.17 -1.40 -18.50
CA GLU A 199 -20.53 -1.59 -19.03
C GLU A 199 -20.89 -3.08 -19.22
N SER A 200 -19.96 -3.99 -18.93
CA SER A 200 -20.14 -5.45 -19.07
C SER A 200 -20.72 -6.15 -17.84
N LEU A 201 -20.88 -5.47 -16.70
CA LEU A 201 -21.54 -6.06 -15.53
C LEU A 201 -23.06 -5.86 -15.61
N PRO A 202 -23.87 -6.95 -15.61
CA PRO A 202 -25.31 -6.82 -15.62
C PRO A 202 -25.75 -6.08 -14.36
N ALA A 203 -26.61 -5.06 -14.54
CA ALA A 203 -27.31 -4.42 -13.44
C ALA A 203 -27.99 -5.52 -12.61
N THR A 204 -27.49 -5.74 -11.39
CA THR A 204 -28.14 -6.66 -10.45
C THR A 204 -29.46 -6.01 -10.01
N PRO A 205 -30.50 -6.83 -9.80
CA PRO A 205 -31.90 -6.48 -10.05
C PRO A 205 -32.51 -5.45 -9.09
#